data_AF-A0A3Q4N3M0-F1
#
_entry.id   AF-A0A3Q4N3M0-F1
#
_cell.length_a   1.000
_cell.length_b   1.000
_cell.length_c   1.000
_cell.angle_alpha   90.00
_cell.angle_beta   90.00
_cell.angle_gamma   90.00
#
_symmetry.space_group_name_H-M   'P 1'
#
loop_
_entity.id
_entity.type
_entity.pdbx_description
1 polymer ?
#
loop_
_entity_poly.entity_id
_entity_poly.type
_entity_poly.pdbx_seq_one_letter_code
_entity_poly.pdbx_strand_id
1 'polypeptide(L)'
;MAATEKNVELKRKVDDDHDGDGDEEDAEWVGPMPSEATKAKKRKVLEYERVYLDNLPSAAMYERSYMHRDVITHLVCTKSDFILTASQDGHVKFWKKKEDEGIEFVKHFRSHLGVIESIAVSAEGALFCSVGDDQAMKVFDVVNFDMINMLKLGFHPGQSEWIYNPGDAICTVACSEKSTGKIFIYDGRGGNDPLHVFDKMHSAPLSQIRLNPKFRVIVSADKAGMLEYWTGLPNEFKFPRHVDWEYKTDTDLYEFAKHKTYPTSLAFSPDGKKMATIASDRKVRIFRFLTGKLMRVFDESLTMFTELQQMRQQLPDMEFGRRMAVERELEKVDGIRLANIIFDETGHFVLYGTMLGIKVINVETNRCVRILGKLENIRVVQLSLFQGVAKAMQVAPTVEMKASDNPALQNVEPDPTIFCSAFKKNRFYLFSKREPEDTKSADSDRDIFNEKPSKEEVMAATQAEGPKRVSDSAIIHTTMGDIHIKLFPVECPKTVENFCVHSRNGYYNGHIFHRVIKGFMIQTGDPTGTGMGGESIWGGEFEDEFHATLRHDRPYTLSMANGGPGTNGSQFFITVVPTPWLDNKHTVFGRCTKGMEAVQRISNAKVNPKTEKPYEDISIINITIK
;
A
#
# COMPACT_ATOMS: atom_id res chain seq x y z
N MET A 1 31.77 73.48 -37.51
CA MET A 1 30.67 73.93 -36.64
C MET A 1 29.57 72.88 -36.68
N ALA A 2 28.95 72.71 -35.53
CA ALA A 2 27.95 71.74 -35.10
C ALA A 2 26.88 71.24 -36.09
N ALA A 3 26.35 70.07 -35.71
CA ALA A 3 24.93 69.68 -35.68
C ALA A 3 24.43 68.64 -36.72
N THR A 4 24.22 67.42 -36.18
CA THR A 4 23.05 66.51 -36.32
C THR A 4 22.46 66.21 -37.70
N GLU A 5 22.40 64.91 -38.03
CA GLU A 5 21.17 64.25 -38.49
C GLU A 5 21.28 62.71 -38.41
N LYS A 6 20.13 62.06 -38.60
CA LYS A 6 19.65 60.80 -38.01
C LYS A 6 20.14 59.50 -38.67
N ASN A 7 19.84 58.41 -37.92
CA ASN A 7 19.32 57.10 -38.35
C ASN A 7 20.24 55.86 -38.32
N VAL A 8 19.88 54.97 -37.39
CA VAL A 8 19.61 53.53 -37.51
C VAL A 8 20.65 52.67 -38.24
N GLU A 9 21.33 51.81 -37.48
CA GLU A 9 21.81 50.52 -37.98
C GLU A 9 21.80 49.44 -36.88
N LEU A 10 21.09 48.34 -37.15
CA LEU A 10 21.21 47.07 -36.45
C LEU A 10 22.51 46.38 -36.89
N LYS A 11 23.31 45.86 -35.94
CA LYS A 11 24.14 44.65 -36.13
C LYS A 11 24.70 44.07 -34.81
N ARG A 12 24.31 42.81 -34.57
CA ARG A 12 25.06 41.62 -34.07
C ARG A 12 26.13 41.76 -32.98
N LYS A 13 26.01 40.89 -31.96
CA LYS A 13 27.04 39.99 -31.38
C LYS A 13 26.29 38.72 -30.90
N VAL A 14 26.55 37.49 -31.38
CA VAL A 14 27.72 36.58 -31.24
C VAL A 14 27.94 36.20 -29.79
N ASP A 15 27.77 34.90 -29.49
CA ASP A 15 28.46 34.05 -28.50
C ASP A 15 28.16 32.60 -28.98
N ASP A 16 29.11 31.82 -29.54
CA ASP A 16 30.15 30.98 -28.90
C ASP A 16 29.62 30.01 -27.84
N ASP A 17 29.60 28.70 -28.19
CA ASP A 17 30.34 27.66 -27.46
C ASP A 17 30.27 26.30 -28.20
N HIS A 18 31.43 25.64 -28.24
CA HIS A 18 31.78 24.43 -28.98
C HIS A 18 31.90 23.20 -28.06
N ASP A 19 32.20 22.05 -28.68
CA ASP A 19 32.56 20.71 -28.14
C ASP A 19 31.37 19.73 -28.03
N GLY A 20 31.25 18.64 -28.81
CA GLY A 20 32.23 17.66 -29.33
C GLY A 20 32.02 16.36 -28.52
N ASP A 21 31.62 15.18 -29.01
CA ASP A 21 32.05 14.25 -30.07
C ASP A 21 30.91 13.22 -30.23
N GLY A 22 30.75 12.37 -31.25
CA GLY A 22 31.54 12.02 -32.42
C GLY A 22 30.84 10.81 -33.07
N ASP A 23 30.42 10.94 -34.33
CA ASP A 23 29.93 9.83 -35.15
C ASP A 23 31.03 9.48 -36.15
N GLU A 24 31.65 8.32 -35.96
CA GLU A 24 32.63 7.73 -36.86
C GLU A 24 31.94 6.87 -37.93
N GLU A 25 32.51 6.95 -39.14
CA GLU A 25 32.41 6.03 -40.29
C GLU A 25 31.25 6.20 -41.30
N ASP A 26 31.41 7.22 -42.16
CA ASP A 26 30.89 7.24 -43.52
C ASP A 26 31.61 6.19 -44.39
N ALA A 27 30.99 5.03 -44.59
CA ALA A 27 31.35 4.13 -45.68
C ALA A 27 30.73 4.62 -47.00
N GLU A 28 31.57 4.81 -48.04
CA GLU A 28 31.17 5.19 -49.40
C GLU A 28 30.05 4.29 -49.95
N TRP A 29 28.84 4.83 -50.05
CA TRP A 29 27.71 4.15 -50.68
C TRP A 29 27.61 4.53 -52.16
N VAL A 30 27.94 3.58 -53.06
CA VAL A 30 27.71 3.70 -54.51
C VAL A 30 26.49 2.85 -54.89
N GLY A 31 25.31 3.47 -54.95
CA GLY A 31 24.04 2.86 -55.37
C GLY A 31 22.89 3.88 -55.36
N PRO A 32 21.80 3.67 -56.12
CA PRO A 32 20.78 4.70 -56.33
C PRO A 32 20.08 5.09 -55.03
N MET A 33 19.94 6.40 -54.78
CA MET A 33 19.38 6.94 -53.54
C MET A 33 17.96 6.42 -53.27
N PRO A 34 17.64 5.98 -52.04
CA PRO A 34 16.26 5.74 -51.62
C PRO A 34 15.48 7.06 -51.65
N SER A 35 14.32 7.02 -52.29
CA SER A 35 13.37 8.13 -52.39
C SER A 35 13.04 8.72 -51.02
N GLU A 36 13.21 10.05 -50.90
CA GLU A 36 12.74 10.95 -49.84
C GLU A 36 12.40 10.26 -48.52
N ALA A 37 13.41 10.09 -47.65
CA ALA A 37 13.19 9.85 -46.24
C ALA A 37 12.24 10.94 -45.72
N THR A 38 11.00 10.53 -45.44
CA THR A 38 9.96 11.34 -44.80
C THR A 38 10.61 12.21 -43.72
N LYS A 39 10.69 13.54 -43.92
CA LYS A 39 11.32 14.46 -42.97
C LYS A 39 10.86 14.10 -41.56
N ALA A 40 11.79 13.72 -40.69
CA ALA A 40 11.48 13.36 -39.31
C ALA A 40 10.62 14.47 -38.70
N LYS A 41 9.38 14.15 -38.30
CA LYS A 41 8.47 15.12 -37.69
C LYS A 41 9.22 15.83 -36.58
N LYS A 42 9.31 17.18 -36.65
CA LYS A 42 9.92 18.00 -35.59
C LYS A 42 9.38 17.52 -34.25
N ARG A 43 10.30 17.05 -33.40
CA ARG A 43 9.97 16.52 -32.08
C ARG A 43 9.27 17.63 -31.30
N LYS A 44 8.07 17.37 -30.80
CA LYS A 44 7.37 18.31 -29.92
C LYS A 44 8.21 18.50 -28.66
N VAL A 45 8.49 19.75 -28.32
CA VAL A 45 9.22 20.14 -27.11
C VAL A 45 8.26 21.02 -26.31
N LEU A 46 8.15 20.74 -25.01
CA LEU A 46 7.41 21.60 -24.11
C LEU A 46 8.33 22.76 -23.70
N GLU A 47 7.90 23.99 -23.95
CA GLU A 47 8.64 25.18 -23.52
C GLU A 47 8.69 25.22 -21.98
N TYR A 48 9.85 25.58 -21.40
CA TYR A 48 10.08 25.65 -19.95
C TYR A 48 9.82 24.35 -19.16
N GLU A 49 9.99 23.17 -19.79
CA GLU A 49 9.77 21.86 -19.15
C GLU A 49 10.46 21.72 -17.77
N ARG A 50 11.67 22.26 -17.62
CA ARG A 50 12.43 22.24 -16.36
C ARG A 50 11.68 22.93 -15.21
N VAL A 51 11.15 24.13 -15.44
CA VAL A 51 10.42 24.92 -14.43
C VAL A 51 9.18 24.18 -13.94
N TYR A 52 8.51 23.46 -14.84
CA TYR A 52 7.36 22.64 -14.46
C TYR A 52 7.77 21.40 -13.66
N LEU A 53 8.88 20.76 -14.04
CA LEU A 53 9.44 19.62 -13.31
C LEU A 53 9.98 20.01 -11.93
N ASP A 54 10.40 21.24 -11.75
CA ASP A 54 10.82 21.78 -10.45
C ASP A 54 9.63 22.01 -9.50
N ASN A 55 8.40 22.09 -10.02
CA ASN A 55 7.17 22.08 -9.22
C ASN A 55 6.61 20.66 -9.00
N LEU A 56 7.38 19.62 -9.31
CA LEU A 56 7.04 18.22 -9.02
C LEU A 56 8.09 17.59 -8.11
N PRO A 57 7.72 16.60 -7.29
CA PRO A 57 8.70 15.90 -6.47
C PRO A 57 9.76 15.19 -7.32
N SER A 58 10.94 15.07 -6.75
CA SER A 58 12.12 14.51 -7.40
C SER A 58 12.74 13.34 -6.65
N ALA A 59 12.39 13.14 -5.37
CA ALA A 59 12.99 12.10 -4.54
C ALA A 59 12.67 10.69 -5.06
N ALA A 60 13.68 9.83 -5.06
CA ALA A 60 13.58 8.43 -5.43
C ALA A 60 12.93 7.59 -4.32
N MET A 61 13.15 7.95 -3.05
CA MET A 61 12.57 7.30 -1.87
C MET A 61 11.50 8.19 -1.21
N TYR A 62 10.71 7.61 -0.31
CA TYR A 62 9.73 8.39 0.45
C TYR A 62 10.38 9.06 1.66
N GLU A 63 10.06 10.34 1.89
CA GLU A 63 10.58 11.14 3.00
C GLU A 63 10.11 10.58 4.35
N ARG A 64 8.79 10.43 4.49
CA ARG A 64 8.13 9.98 5.74
C ARG A 64 6.92 9.13 5.44
N SER A 65 6.57 8.24 6.37
CA SER A 65 5.30 7.51 6.35
C SER A 65 4.53 7.72 7.65
N TYR A 66 3.19 7.72 7.55
CA TYR A 66 2.29 7.90 8.68
C TYR A 66 1.30 6.75 8.76
N MET A 67 0.97 6.33 9.98
CA MET A 67 0.18 5.13 10.23
C MET A 67 -1.33 5.42 10.41
N HIS A 68 -2.13 4.46 9.95
CA HIS A 68 -3.52 4.21 10.29
C HIS A 68 -3.65 2.87 11.01
N ARG A 69 -4.75 2.72 11.75
CA ARG A 69 -5.10 1.46 12.40
C ARG A 69 -5.28 0.32 11.40
N ASP A 70 -5.90 0.61 10.26
CA ASP A 70 -6.17 -0.36 9.20
C ASP A 70 -5.71 0.17 7.82
N VAL A 71 -5.81 -0.66 6.79
CA VAL A 71 -5.41 -0.38 5.42
C VAL A 71 -6.06 0.90 4.90
N ILE A 72 -5.24 1.79 4.34
CA ILE A 72 -5.72 3.05 3.76
C ILE A 72 -6.26 2.77 2.37
N THR A 73 -7.55 3.05 2.18
CA THR A 73 -8.24 2.85 0.91
C THR A 73 -8.26 4.12 0.08
N HIS A 74 -8.50 5.27 0.73
CA HIS A 74 -8.64 6.54 0.03
C HIS A 74 -7.74 7.65 0.57
N LEU A 75 -7.27 8.52 -0.33
CA LEU A 75 -6.40 9.66 -0.07
C LEU A 75 -6.71 10.80 -1.04
N VAL A 76 -6.97 12.00 -0.51
CA VAL A 76 -7.16 13.22 -1.31
C VAL A 76 -6.51 14.41 -0.62
N CYS A 77 -5.81 15.26 -1.39
CA CYS A 77 -5.35 16.57 -0.96
C CYS A 77 -6.32 17.64 -1.46
N THR A 78 -6.71 18.55 -0.58
CA THR A 78 -7.58 19.68 -0.91
C THR A 78 -6.73 20.87 -1.37
N LYS A 79 -7.35 21.81 -2.08
CA LYS A 79 -6.73 23.10 -2.43
C LYS A 79 -6.47 24.01 -1.22
N SER A 80 -7.01 23.64 -0.06
CA SER A 80 -6.87 24.32 1.22
C SER A 80 -5.76 23.71 2.09
N ASP A 81 -4.81 23.01 1.46
CA ASP A 81 -3.61 22.41 2.08
C ASP A 81 -3.89 21.31 3.12
N PHE A 82 -5.10 20.75 3.10
CA PHE A 82 -5.45 19.61 3.92
C PHE A 82 -5.29 18.31 3.14
N ILE A 83 -4.90 17.27 3.86
CA ILE A 83 -4.82 15.90 3.36
C ILE A 83 -5.86 15.11 4.12
N LEU A 84 -6.68 14.39 3.38
CA LEU A 84 -7.76 13.56 3.90
C LEU A 84 -7.43 12.11 3.57
N THR A 85 -7.37 11.28 4.60
CA THR A 85 -7.11 9.85 4.44
C THR A 85 -8.26 9.05 5.04
N ALA A 86 -8.70 8.01 4.35
CA ALA A 86 -9.74 7.10 4.80
C ALA A 86 -9.21 5.66 4.83
N SER A 87 -9.51 4.96 5.92
CA SER A 87 -9.16 3.55 6.11
C SER A 87 -10.37 2.63 5.93
N GLN A 88 -10.07 1.35 5.70
CA GLN A 88 -11.06 0.30 5.45
C GLN A 88 -12.01 0.10 6.64
N ASP A 89 -11.58 0.42 7.86
CA ASP A 89 -12.35 0.31 9.11
C ASP A 89 -13.34 1.47 9.35
N GLY A 90 -13.49 2.38 8.38
CA GLY A 90 -14.47 3.49 8.45
C GLY A 90 -13.93 4.77 9.10
N HIS A 91 -12.63 4.82 9.40
CA HIS A 91 -12.00 6.01 9.97
C HIS A 91 -11.49 6.99 8.91
N VAL A 92 -11.72 8.28 9.13
CA VAL A 92 -11.23 9.39 8.31
C VAL A 92 -10.34 10.27 9.18
N LYS A 93 -9.15 10.61 8.67
CA LYS A 93 -8.21 11.52 9.34
C LYS A 93 -7.93 12.74 8.48
N PHE A 94 -7.82 13.86 9.17
CA PHE A 94 -7.48 15.16 8.63
C PHE A 94 -6.05 15.47 9.02
N TRP A 95 -5.25 15.83 8.03
CA TRP A 95 -3.88 16.25 8.21
C TRP A 95 -3.70 17.61 7.55
N LYS A 96 -2.79 18.41 8.07
CA LYS A 96 -2.43 19.70 7.49
C LYS A 96 -0.96 19.69 7.11
N LYS A 97 -0.66 20.10 5.88
CA LYS A 97 0.73 20.30 5.48
C LYS A 97 1.24 21.64 6.01
N LYS A 98 2.35 21.63 6.73
CA LYS A 98 3.11 22.83 7.13
C LYS A 98 4.41 22.90 6.33
N GLU A 99 4.86 24.12 6.04
CA GLU A 99 6.06 24.38 5.21
C GLU A 99 7.34 23.83 5.85
N ASP A 100 7.52 24.02 7.17
CA ASP A 100 8.77 23.73 7.87
C ASP A 100 8.80 22.41 8.65
N GLU A 101 7.63 21.84 9.01
CA GLU A 101 7.53 20.68 9.93
C GLU A 101 7.00 19.38 9.27
N GLY A 102 6.66 19.43 7.97
CA GLY A 102 6.05 18.30 7.26
C GLY A 102 4.53 18.27 7.46
N ILE A 103 3.98 17.14 7.92
CA ILE A 103 2.54 17.01 8.16
C ILE A 103 2.21 16.96 9.64
N GLU A 104 1.18 17.71 10.01
CA GLU A 104 0.55 17.67 11.33
C GLU A 104 -0.79 16.93 11.27
N PHE A 105 -1.02 16.08 12.27
CA PHE A 105 -2.33 15.47 12.50
C PHE A 105 -3.28 16.51 13.09
N VAL A 106 -4.45 16.69 12.47
CA VAL A 106 -5.44 17.69 12.89
C VAL A 106 -6.57 17.06 13.68
N LYS A 107 -7.30 16.12 13.05
CA LYS A 107 -8.51 15.55 13.64
C LYS A 107 -8.79 14.16 13.08
N HIS A 108 -9.45 13.34 13.88
CA HIS A 108 -9.86 11.99 13.54
C HIS A 108 -11.35 11.84 13.73
N PHE A 109 -11.99 11.17 12.78
CA PHE A 109 -13.40 10.83 12.80
C PHE A 109 -13.58 9.33 12.54
N ARG A 110 -14.35 8.67 13.40
CA ARG A 110 -14.98 7.40 13.03
C ARG A 110 -16.21 7.73 12.18
N SER A 111 -15.97 7.95 10.89
CA SER A 111 -17.02 8.40 9.98
C SER A 111 -18.03 7.28 9.77
N HIS A 112 -17.61 6.05 9.47
CA HIS A 112 -18.54 4.94 9.20
C HIS A 112 -18.30 3.77 10.16
N LEU A 113 -19.32 2.92 10.34
CA LEU A 113 -19.16 1.66 11.07
C LEU A 113 -18.59 0.55 10.17
N GLY A 114 -18.78 0.67 8.86
CA GLY A 114 -18.27 -0.24 7.85
C GLY A 114 -17.28 0.42 6.90
N VAL A 115 -16.98 -0.27 5.80
CA VAL A 115 -15.99 0.17 4.81
C VAL A 115 -16.45 1.43 4.10
N ILE A 116 -15.53 2.38 3.92
CA ILE A 116 -15.73 3.57 3.09
C ILE A 116 -15.54 3.16 1.62
N GLU A 117 -16.58 3.32 0.81
CA GLU A 117 -16.58 2.94 -0.60
C GLU A 117 -16.04 4.05 -1.49
N SER A 118 -16.31 5.31 -1.14
CA SER A 118 -15.84 6.47 -1.90
C SER A 118 -15.70 7.70 -1.00
N ILE A 119 -14.77 8.58 -1.38
CA ILE A 119 -14.65 9.92 -0.83
C ILE A 119 -14.59 10.93 -1.97
N ALA A 120 -15.16 12.11 -1.74
CA ALA A 120 -15.04 13.22 -2.68
C ALA A 120 -14.85 14.55 -1.97
N VAL A 121 -14.10 15.43 -2.63
CA VAL A 121 -13.82 16.78 -2.17
C VAL A 121 -14.40 17.75 -3.19
N SER A 122 -15.02 18.81 -2.69
CA SER A 122 -15.53 19.90 -3.51
C SER A 122 -14.43 20.57 -4.34
N ALA A 123 -14.79 21.19 -5.48
CA ALA A 123 -13.81 21.85 -6.36
C ALA A 123 -12.99 22.96 -5.66
N GLU A 124 -13.53 23.58 -4.60
CA GLU A 124 -12.83 24.58 -3.77
C GLU A 124 -12.00 23.97 -2.64
N GLY A 125 -12.24 22.71 -2.28
CA GLY A 125 -11.60 22.08 -1.13
C GLY A 125 -12.21 22.44 0.23
N ALA A 126 -13.39 23.06 0.26
CA ALA A 126 -14.07 23.46 1.50
C ALA A 126 -14.94 22.36 2.10
N LEU A 127 -15.65 21.61 1.24
CA LEU A 127 -16.49 20.48 1.64
C LEU A 127 -15.86 19.15 1.24
N PHE A 128 -16.06 18.16 2.10
CA PHE A 128 -15.69 16.77 1.92
C PHE A 128 -16.90 15.88 2.17
N CYS A 129 -17.05 14.81 1.40
CA CYS A 129 -18.03 13.77 1.68
C CYS A 129 -17.39 12.38 1.72
N SER A 130 -17.88 11.55 2.62
CA SER A 130 -17.58 10.12 2.67
C SER A 130 -18.87 9.32 2.55
N VAL A 131 -18.82 8.24 1.77
CA VAL A 131 -19.91 7.27 1.65
C VAL A 131 -19.41 5.90 2.09
N GLY A 132 -20.22 5.18 2.86
CA GLY A 132 -19.85 3.90 3.42
C GLY A 132 -20.95 2.86 3.30
N ASP A 133 -20.58 1.62 3.61
CA ASP A 133 -21.49 0.47 3.56
C ASP A 133 -22.65 0.54 4.58
N ASP A 134 -22.59 1.49 5.52
CA ASP A 134 -23.66 1.82 6.47
C ASP A 134 -24.84 2.59 5.84
N GLN A 135 -24.91 2.67 4.51
CA GLN A 135 -25.95 3.35 3.74
C GLN A 135 -26.09 4.85 4.08
N ALA A 136 -25.02 5.45 4.58
CA ALA A 136 -24.96 6.86 4.93
C ALA A 136 -23.92 7.60 4.08
N MET A 137 -24.24 8.85 3.78
CA MET A 137 -23.30 9.83 3.26
C MET A 137 -23.09 10.89 4.33
N LYS A 138 -21.84 11.11 4.72
CA LYS A 138 -21.46 12.10 5.74
C LYS A 138 -20.72 13.23 5.10
N VAL A 139 -21.16 14.45 5.37
CA VAL A 139 -20.62 15.69 4.81
C VAL A 139 -19.88 16.45 5.90
N PHE A 140 -18.66 16.84 5.60
CA PHE A 140 -17.77 17.54 6.51
C PHE A 140 -17.34 18.88 5.93
N ASP A 141 -17.18 19.84 6.84
CA ASP A 141 -16.43 21.06 6.59
C ASP A 141 -14.94 20.75 6.79
N VAL A 142 -14.14 20.93 5.74
CA VAL A 142 -12.70 20.69 5.81
C VAL A 142 -11.99 21.79 6.59
N VAL A 143 -12.49 23.03 6.54
CA VAL A 143 -11.84 24.19 7.18
C VAL A 143 -12.16 24.24 8.67
N ASN A 144 -13.43 23.98 9.02
CA ASN A 144 -13.88 23.97 10.42
C ASN A 144 -13.71 22.61 11.11
N PHE A 145 -13.32 21.57 10.35
CA PHE A 145 -13.14 20.20 10.83
C PHE A 145 -14.38 19.60 11.48
N ASP A 146 -15.57 19.91 10.99
CA ASP A 146 -16.81 19.45 11.62
C ASP A 146 -17.69 18.69 10.63
N MET A 147 -18.41 17.69 11.14
CA MET A 147 -19.43 16.99 10.37
C MET A 147 -20.68 17.87 10.33
N ILE A 148 -21.00 18.40 9.15
CA ILE A 148 -22.13 19.32 8.94
C ILE A 148 -23.43 18.54 8.82
N ASN A 149 -23.41 17.44 8.06
CA ASN A 149 -24.62 16.73 7.68
C ASN A 149 -24.40 15.22 7.58
N MET A 150 -25.47 14.46 7.83
CA MET A 150 -25.51 13.02 7.67
C MET A 150 -26.79 12.64 6.92
N LEU A 151 -26.60 12.25 5.65
CA LEU A 151 -27.67 11.85 4.76
C LEU A 151 -27.83 10.33 4.81
N LYS A 152 -29.06 9.88 5.10
CA LYS A 152 -29.41 8.45 5.05
C LYS A 152 -29.94 8.12 3.67
N LEU A 153 -29.20 7.31 2.91
CA LEU A 153 -29.48 7.05 1.50
C LEU A 153 -30.54 5.95 1.31
N GLY A 154 -30.59 4.97 2.22
CA GLY A 154 -31.52 3.83 2.14
C GLY A 154 -31.13 2.78 1.09
N PHE A 155 -29.95 2.91 0.49
CA PHE A 155 -29.32 1.93 -0.41
C PHE A 155 -27.81 1.88 -0.13
N HIS A 156 -27.12 0.85 -0.63
CA HIS A 156 -25.67 0.74 -0.51
C HIS A 156 -24.99 1.66 -1.54
N PRO A 157 -24.28 2.71 -1.11
CA PRO A 157 -23.64 3.65 -2.02
C PRO A 157 -22.43 3.03 -2.73
N GLY A 158 -22.21 3.46 -3.97
CA GLY A 158 -21.00 3.20 -4.74
C GLY A 158 -20.12 4.46 -4.78
N GLN A 159 -20.06 5.11 -5.93
CA GLN A 159 -19.23 6.30 -6.15
C GLN A 159 -19.94 7.57 -5.73
N SER A 160 -19.18 8.52 -5.18
CA SER A 160 -19.67 9.85 -4.81
C SER A 160 -18.81 10.94 -5.43
N GLU A 161 -19.42 12.06 -5.83
CA GLU A 161 -18.70 13.22 -6.36
C GLU A 161 -19.50 14.51 -6.11
N TRP A 162 -18.79 15.59 -5.78
CA TRP A 162 -19.40 16.93 -5.75
C TRP A 162 -19.57 17.47 -7.17
N ILE A 163 -20.82 17.76 -7.54
CA ILE A 163 -21.19 18.15 -8.91
C ILE A 163 -21.54 19.64 -9.05
N TYR A 164 -21.18 20.45 -8.04
CA TYR A 164 -21.40 21.90 -8.04
C TYR A 164 -20.10 22.66 -8.28
N ASN A 165 -20.24 23.88 -8.77
CA ASN A 165 -19.14 24.80 -8.96
C ASN A 165 -19.14 25.94 -7.93
N PRO A 166 -18.01 26.64 -7.76
CA PRO A 166 -17.91 27.76 -6.84
C PRO A 166 -18.89 28.86 -7.25
N GLY A 167 -19.69 29.34 -6.29
CA GLY A 167 -20.73 30.34 -6.53
C GLY A 167 -22.11 29.80 -6.86
N ASP A 168 -22.27 28.47 -7.02
CA ASP A 168 -23.60 27.87 -7.13
C ASP A 168 -24.33 27.92 -5.77
N ALA A 169 -25.64 28.18 -5.80
CA ALA A 169 -26.43 28.37 -4.58
C ALA A 169 -26.61 27.09 -3.75
N ILE A 170 -26.57 25.92 -4.41
CA ILE A 170 -26.81 24.62 -3.80
C ILE A 170 -25.54 23.78 -3.96
N CYS A 171 -25.07 23.20 -2.86
CA CYS A 171 -23.92 22.30 -2.87
C CYS A 171 -24.37 20.90 -3.28
N THR A 172 -24.59 20.67 -4.58
CA THR A 172 -25.08 19.38 -5.06
C THR A 172 -24.00 18.30 -5.07
N VAL A 173 -24.36 17.11 -4.60
CA VAL A 173 -23.51 15.91 -4.57
C VAL A 173 -24.22 14.76 -5.27
N ALA A 174 -23.51 14.07 -6.16
CA ALA A 174 -23.99 12.87 -6.82
C ALA A 174 -23.49 11.63 -6.06
N CYS A 175 -24.36 10.65 -5.88
CA CYS A 175 -24.05 9.36 -5.29
C CYS A 175 -24.67 8.26 -6.14
N SER A 176 -23.87 7.28 -6.57
CA SER A 176 -24.36 6.10 -7.28
C SER A 176 -24.76 5.00 -6.31
N GLU A 177 -25.65 4.12 -6.74
CA GLU A 177 -25.85 2.84 -6.07
C GLU A 177 -24.74 1.85 -6.45
N LYS A 178 -24.35 0.96 -5.52
CA LYS A 178 -23.24 0.01 -5.73
C LYS A 178 -23.60 -1.15 -6.67
N SER A 179 -24.85 -1.60 -6.64
CA SER A 179 -25.36 -2.77 -7.37
C SER A 179 -26.03 -2.43 -8.70
N THR A 180 -26.45 -1.18 -8.89
CA THR A 180 -27.18 -0.73 -10.08
C THR A 180 -26.50 0.46 -10.74
N GLY A 181 -26.95 0.83 -11.95
CA GLY A 181 -26.50 2.02 -12.66
C GLY A 181 -27.18 3.32 -12.24
N LYS A 182 -27.88 3.34 -11.09
CA LYS A 182 -28.64 4.50 -10.65
C LYS A 182 -27.74 5.57 -10.03
N ILE A 183 -28.06 6.83 -10.31
CA ILE A 183 -27.37 7.99 -9.74
C ILE A 183 -28.40 8.87 -9.04
N PHE A 184 -28.16 9.16 -7.78
CA PHE A 184 -28.98 10.02 -6.93
C PHE A 184 -28.24 11.33 -6.70
N ILE A 185 -28.94 12.44 -6.84
CA ILE A 185 -28.39 13.78 -6.62
C ILE A 185 -29.01 14.35 -5.36
N TYR A 186 -28.18 14.75 -4.41
CA TYR A 186 -28.58 15.35 -3.14
C TYR A 186 -28.06 16.77 -3.01
N ASP A 187 -28.69 17.55 -2.15
CA ASP A 187 -28.08 18.74 -1.58
C ASP A 187 -27.23 18.33 -0.37
N GLY A 188 -25.92 18.58 -0.42
CA GLY A 188 -25.00 18.23 0.66
C GLY A 188 -25.31 18.92 1.99
N ARG A 189 -25.99 20.07 1.99
CA ARG A 189 -26.45 20.77 3.20
C ARG A 189 -27.95 20.61 3.47
N GLY A 190 -28.66 19.94 2.56
CA GLY A 190 -30.11 19.78 2.62
C GLY A 190 -30.56 18.54 3.37
N GLY A 191 -31.81 18.14 3.10
CA GLY A 191 -32.44 16.96 3.69
C GLY A 191 -32.07 15.65 2.98
N ASN A 192 -32.67 14.56 3.44
CA ASN A 192 -32.43 13.20 2.93
C ASN A 192 -33.10 12.92 1.57
N ASP A 193 -33.93 13.82 1.06
CA ASP A 193 -34.64 13.62 -0.18
C ASP A 193 -33.74 13.97 -1.39
N PRO A 194 -33.64 13.08 -2.40
CA PRO A 194 -32.86 13.38 -3.60
C PRO A 194 -33.56 14.46 -4.43
N LEU A 195 -32.78 15.41 -4.94
CA LEU A 195 -33.23 16.44 -5.88
C LEU A 195 -33.57 15.85 -7.25
N HIS A 196 -32.79 14.85 -7.67
CA HIS A 196 -32.98 14.17 -8.95
C HIS A 196 -32.44 12.74 -8.91
N VAL A 197 -33.04 11.85 -9.69
CA VAL A 197 -32.65 10.44 -9.79
C VAL A 197 -32.57 10.04 -11.25
N PHE A 198 -31.42 9.49 -11.65
CA PHE A 198 -31.23 8.88 -12.95
C PHE A 198 -31.40 7.37 -12.85
N ASP A 199 -32.54 6.85 -13.34
CA ASP A 199 -32.84 5.42 -13.27
C ASP A 199 -32.27 4.59 -14.43
N LYS A 200 -32.06 5.20 -15.61
CA LYS A 200 -31.79 4.49 -16.88
C LYS A 200 -30.57 4.99 -17.64
N MET A 201 -29.77 5.86 -17.03
CA MET A 201 -28.58 6.42 -17.66
C MET A 201 -27.55 5.32 -17.97
N HIS A 202 -27.26 4.49 -16.96
CA HIS A 202 -26.33 3.37 -17.08
C HIS A 202 -27.05 2.03 -16.91
N SER A 203 -26.65 1.03 -17.71
CA SER A 203 -27.16 -0.34 -17.60
C SER A 203 -26.38 -1.20 -16.59
N ALA A 204 -25.15 -0.81 -16.27
CA ALA A 204 -24.27 -1.50 -15.33
C ALA A 204 -23.91 -0.60 -14.14
N PRO A 205 -23.39 -1.16 -13.03
CA PRO A 205 -22.94 -0.37 -11.90
C PRO A 205 -21.87 0.65 -12.30
N LEU A 206 -21.90 1.83 -11.67
CA LEU A 206 -20.92 2.86 -11.96
C LEU A 206 -19.54 2.48 -11.44
N SER A 207 -18.53 2.78 -12.25
CA SER A 207 -17.14 2.72 -11.84
C SER A 207 -16.63 4.08 -11.35
N GLN A 208 -17.08 5.18 -11.97
CA GLN A 208 -16.60 6.53 -11.64
C GLN A 208 -17.63 7.62 -11.98
N ILE A 209 -17.65 8.70 -11.19
CA ILE A 209 -18.32 9.98 -11.50
C ILE A 209 -17.32 11.09 -11.23
N ARG A 210 -17.13 12.03 -12.16
CA ARG A 210 -16.27 13.20 -11.95
C ARG A 210 -16.82 14.46 -12.60
N LEU A 211 -16.69 15.57 -11.90
CA LEU A 211 -17.01 16.90 -12.42
C LEU A 211 -15.80 17.51 -13.13
N ASN A 212 -16.03 18.11 -14.30
CA ASN A 212 -15.11 19.03 -14.95
C ASN A 212 -15.50 20.48 -14.60
N PRO A 213 -14.77 21.14 -13.67
CA PRO A 213 -15.19 22.44 -13.16
C PRO A 213 -15.15 23.55 -14.22
N LYS A 214 -14.29 23.43 -15.25
CA LYS A 214 -14.15 24.47 -16.29
C LYS A 214 -15.34 24.51 -17.23
N PHE A 215 -15.87 23.35 -17.61
CA PHE A 215 -16.99 23.25 -18.55
C PHE A 215 -18.35 22.99 -17.87
N ARG A 216 -18.39 22.78 -16.54
CA ARG A 216 -19.61 22.41 -15.80
C ARG A 216 -20.27 21.14 -16.33
N VAL A 217 -19.44 20.18 -16.74
CA VAL A 217 -19.88 18.90 -17.30
C VAL A 217 -19.40 17.78 -16.39
N ILE A 218 -20.27 16.82 -16.15
CA ILE A 218 -20.01 15.65 -15.34
C ILE A 218 -19.88 14.47 -16.29
N VAL A 219 -18.86 13.66 -16.05
CA VAL A 219 -18.66 12.40 -16.77
C VAL A 219 -18.89 11.26 -15.80
N SER A 220 -19.82 10.38 -16.14
CA SER A 220 -20.06 9.12 -15.44
C SER A 220 -19.63 7.95 -16.32
N ALA A 221 -19.05 6.93 -15.70
CA ALA A 221 -18.62 5.72 -16.37
C ALA A 221 -19.16 4.48 -15.67
N ASP A 222 -19.58 3.49 -16.45
CA ASP A 222 -20.04 2.20 -15.94
C ASP A 222 -19.02 1.07 -16.11
N LYS A 223 -19.28 -0.04 -15.42
CA LYS A 223 -18.49 -1.28 -15.53
C LYS A 223 -18.66 -2.00 -16.87
N ALA A 224 -19.61 -1.59 -17.73
CA ALA A 224 -19.73 -2.10 -19.10
C ALA A 224 -18.81 -1.34 -20.08
N GLY A 225 -18.14 -0.28 -19.63
CA GLY A 225 -17.23 0.53 -20.45
C GLY A 225 -17.93 1.66 -21.20
N MET A 226 -19.11 2.08 -20.75
CA MET A 226 -19.85 3.21 -21.30
C MET A 226 -19.54 4.48 -20.53
N LEU A 227 -19.20 5.54 -21.26
CA LEU A 227 -19.02 6.89 -20.71
C LEU A 227 -20.18 7.78 -21.14
N GLU A 228 -20.71 8.54 -20.19
CA GLU A 228 -21.83 9.46 -20.39
C GLU A 228 -21.50 10.85 -19.88
N TYR A 229 -21.96 11.85 -20.64
CA TYR A 229 -21.71 13.26 -20.39
C TYR A 229 -23.05 13.93 -20.07
N TRP A 230 -23.11 14.62 -18.94
CA TRP A 230 -24.32 15.29 -18.48
C TRP A 230 -23.96 16.51 -17.63
N THR A 231 -24.89 17.42 -17.41
CA THR A 231 -24.64 18.66 -16.65
C THR A 231 -25.35 18.67 -15.31
N GLY A 232 -24.82 19.40 -14.32
CA GLY A 232 -25.53 19.65 -13.06
C GLY A 232 -26.53 20.80 -13.17
N LEU A 233 -27.03 21.27 -12.02
CA LEU A 233 -27.69 22.57 -11.93
C LEU A 233 -26.69 23.69 -12.27
N PRO A 234 -27.10 24.77 -12.96
CA PRO A 234 -28.47 25.14 -13.36
C PRO A 234 -28.95 24.53 -14.69
N ASN A 235 -28.15 23.71 -15.38
CA ASN A 235 -28.43 23.23 -16.74
C ASN A 235 -29.37 22.00 -16.81
N GLU A 236 -30.17 21.76 -15.76
CA GLU A 236 -31.24 20.75 -15.71
C GLU A 236 -30.85 19.33 -16.16
N PHE A 237 -29.66 18.82 -15.81
CA PHE A 237 -29.37 17.38 -15.97
C PHE A 237 -29.39 16.86 -17.42
N LYS A 238 -29.13 17.74 -18.39
CA LYS A 238 -29.13 17.45 -19.83
C LYS A 238 -27.73 17.19 -20.38
N PHE A 239 -27.69 16.75 -21.65
CA PHE A 239 -26.44 16.64 -22.39
C PHE A 239 -25.79 18.03 -22.56
N PRO A 240 -24.47 18.17 -22.36
CA PRO A 240 -23.77 19.44 -22.42
C PRO A 240 -23.75 20.05 -23.83
N ARG A 241 -23.97 21.36 -23.93
CA ARG A 241 -23.94 22.11 -25.20
C ARG A 241 -22.54 22.51 -25.67
N HIS A 242 -21.55 22.51 -24.77
CA HIS A 242 -20.20 23.00 -25.04
C HIS A 242 -19.25 21.91 -25.55
N VAL A 243 -19.79 20.78 -26.00
CA VAL A 243 -19.04 19.63 -26.50
C VAL A 243 -19.10 19.65 -28.02
N ASP A 244 -17.98 19.36 -28.69
CA ASP A 244 -17.80 19.51 -30.15
C ASP A 244 -18.36 18.31 -30.95
N TRP A 245 -19.23 17.50 -30.33
CA TRP A 245 -19.86 16.35 -30.96
C TRP A 245 -21.30 16.18 -30.49
N GLU A 246 -22.15 15.70 -31.40
CA GLU A 246 -23.57 15.43 -31.14
C GLU A 246 -23.85 13.94 -31.03
N TYR A 247 -23.16 13.12 -31.83
CA TYR A 247 -23.32 11.66 -31.83
C TYR A 247 -22.11 10.98 -31.21
N LYS A 248 -22.36 9.99 -30.32
CA LYS A 248 -21.28 9.21 -29.69
C LYS A 248 -20.43 8.44 -30.72
N THR A 249 -20.95 8.18 -31.93
CA THR A 249 -20.22 7.54 -33.03
C THR A 249 -19.06 8.36 -33.57
N ASP A 250 -19.07 9.68 -33.36
CA ASP A 250 -18.01 10.59 -33.81
C ASP A 250 -16.83 10.64 -32.83
N THR A 251 -16.95 9.90 -31.73
CA THR A 251 -16.03 9.85 -30.60
C THR A 251 -15.39 8.47 -30.46
N ASP A 252 -14.28 8.41 -29.73
CA ASP A 252 -13.62 7.15 -29.38
C ASP A 252 -14.04 6.65 -27.99
N LEU A 253 -15.14 7.16 -27.43
CA LEU A 253 -15.58 6.81 -26.07
C LEU A 253 -16.04 5.35 -25.92
N TYR A 254 -16.35 4.67 -27.03
CA TYR A 254 -16.68 3.24 -27.07
C TYR A 254 -15.46 2.31 -27.00
N GLU A 255 -14.24 2.86 -26.94
CA GLU A 255 -13.03 2.05 -26.89
C GLU A 255 -13.04 1.07 -25.71
N PHE A 256 -13.52 1.49 -24.54
CA PHE A 256 -13.61 0.64 -23.36
C PHE A 256 -14.57 -0.54 -23.57
N ALA A 257 -15.80 -0.27 -24.02
CA ALA A 257 -16.78 -1.30 -24.34
C ALA A 257 -16.27 -2.26 -25.44
N LYS A 258 -15.58 -1.74 -26.47
CA LYS A 258 -14.97 -2.54 -27.55
C LYS A 258 -13.94 -3.53 -27.01
N HIS A 259 -13.15 -3.11 -26.01
CA HIS A 259 -12.14 -3.96 -25.37
C HIS A 259 -12.67 -4.75 -24.16
N LYS A 260 -13.96 -4.61 -23.82
CA LYS A 260 -14.60 -5.20 -22.62
C LYS A 260 -13.88 -4.78 -21.33
N THR A 261 -13.46 -3.52 -21.27
CA THR A 261 -12.80 -2.93 -20.12
C THR A 261 -13.62 -1.75 -19.63
N TYR A 262 -13.30 -1.25 -18.44
CA TYR A 262 -13.95 -0.06 -17.88
C TYR A 262 -12.90 0.82 -17.19
N PRO A 263 -13.10 2.15 -17.15
CA PRO A 263 -12.23 3.05 -16.43
C PRO A 263 -12.41 2.86 -14.92
N THR A 264 -11.34 2.58 -14.19
CA THR A 264 -11.32 2.50 -12.72
C THR A 264 -11.15 3.89 -12.11
N SER A 265 -10.46 4.80 -12.79
CA SER A 265 -10.33 6.18 -12.37
C SER A 265 -10.28 7.13 -13.56
N LEU A 266 -10.71 8.36 -13.31
CA LEU A 266 -10.85 9.45 -14.27
C LEU A 266 -10.36 10.73 -13.60
N ALA A 267 -9.52 11.47 -14.29
CA ALA A 267 -9.12 12.82 -13.91
C ALA A 267 -9.17 13.77 -15.10
N PHE A 268 -9.55 15.02 -14.83
CA PHE A 268 -9.50 16.09 -15.80
C PHE A 268 -8.22 16.90 -15.61
N SER A 269 -7.67 17.41 -16.71
CA SER A 269 -6.63 18.43 -16.63
C SER A 269 -7.22 19.71 -16.01
N PRO A 270 -6.40 20.56 -15.35
CA PRO A 270 -6.87 21.81 -14.74
C PRO A 270 -7.51 22.80 -15.74
N ASP A 271 -7.14 22.72 -17.02
CA ASP A 271 -7.76 23.47 -18.12
C ASP A 271 -9.09 22.85 -18.61
N GLY A 272 -9.43 21.64 -18.14
CA GLY A 272 -10.61 20.86 -18.49
C GLY A 272 -10.61 20.25 -19.89
N LYS A 273 -9.55 20.45 -20.70
CA LYS A 273 -9.54 20.06 -22.13
C LYS A 273 -9.09 18.62 -22.36
N LYS A 274 -8.39 18.02 -21.41
CA LYS A 274 -7.91 16.63 -21.45
C LYS A 274 -8.59 15.83 -20.36
N MET A 275 -8.90 14.58 -20.68
CA MET A 275 -9.45 13.62 -19.73
C MET A 275 -8.52 12.40 -19.74
N ALA A 276 -7.89 12.12 -18.61
CA ALA A 276 -7.06 10.93 -18.44
C ALA A 276 -7.84 9.87 -17.68
N THR A 277 -7.64 8.63 -18.09
CA THR A 277 -8.33 7.47 -17.53
C THR A 277 -7.32 6.36 -17.35
N ILE A 278 -7.50 5.59 -16.28
CA ILE A 278 -6.86 4.29 -16.11
C ILE A 278 -7.97 3.25 -16.07
N ALA A 279 -7.79 2.16 -16.81
CA ALA A 279 -8.79 1.12 -16.96
C ALA A 279 -8.34 -0.22 -16.36
N SER A 280 -9.29 -1.14 -16.23
CA SER A 280 -9.06 -2.49 -15.70
C SER A 280 -8.03 -3.31 -16.50
N ASP A 281 -7.78 -2.95 -17.76
CA ASP A 281 -6.70 -3.53 -18.59
C ASP A 281 -5.31 -2.97 -18.32
N ARG A 282 -5.16 -2.12 -17.30
CA ARG A 282 -3.91 -1.41 -16.96
C ARG A 282 -3.42 -0.49 -18.09
N LYS A 283 -4.30 -0.07 -19.01
CA LYS A 283 -3.94 0.95 -20.01
C LYS A 283 -4.40 2.32 -19.56
N VAL A 284 -3.52 3.29 -19.72
CA VAL A 284 -3.83 4.70 -19.49
C VAL A 284 -4.22 5.33 -20.82
N ARG A 285 -5.42 5.88 -20.89
CA ARG A 285 -5.96 6.52 -22.09
C ARG A 285 -6.24 7.98 -21.81
N ILE A 286 -5.75 8.85 -22.69
CA ILE A 286 -5.99 10.28 -22.61
C ILE A 286 -6.84 10.69 -23.80
N PHE A 287 -7.99 11.29 -23.52
CA PHE A 287 -8.95 11.80 -24.49
C PHE A 287 -8.90 13.33 -24.52
N ARG A 288 -9.20 13.88 -25.69
CA ARG A 288 -9.56 15.30 -25.80
C ARG A 288 -11.02 15.45 -25.42
N PHE A 289 -11.26 16.11 -24.29
CA PHE A 289 -12.56 16.22 -23.64
C PHE A 289 -13.66 16.74 -24.59
N LEU A 290 -13.41 17.86 -25.27
CA LEU A 290 -14.41 18.50 -26.14
C LEU A 290 -14.81 17.64 -27.33
N THR A 291 -13.88 16.89 -27.91
CA THR A 291 -14.14 16.06 -29.11
C THR A 291 -14.47 14.61 -28.78
N GLY A 292 -14.24 14.15 -27.55
CA GLY A 292 -14.34 12.73 -27.18
C GLY A 292 -13.36 11.79 -27.89
N LYS A 293 -12.38 12.33 -28.65
CA LYS A 293 -11.40 11.53 -29.41
C LYS A 293 -10.21 11.12 -28.57
N LEU A 294 -9.71 9.92 -28.84
CA LEU A 294 -8.54 9.38 -28.19
C LEU A 294 -7.29 10.12 -28.67
N MET A 295 -6.50 10.63 -27.73
CA MET A 295 -5.28 11.35 -28.02
C MET A 295 -4.05 10.46 -27.86
N ARG A 296 -3.99 9.68 -26.78
CA ARG A 296 -2.85 8.83 -26.38
C ARG A 296 -3.31 7.59 -25.63
N VAL A 297 -2.54 6.51 -25.80
CA VAL A 297 -2.64 5.28 -25.03
C VAL A 297 -1.25 4.91 -24.52
N PHE A 298 -1.14 4.65 -23.22
CA PHE A 298 0.06 4.08 -22.60
C PHE A 298 -0.29 2.68 -22.08
N ASP A 299 0.47 1.69 -22.53
CA ASP A 299 0.26 0.30 -22.17
C ASP A 299 1.14 -0.05 -20.95
N GLU A 300 0.50 -0.30 -19.81
CA GLU A 300 1.14 -0.72 -18.55
C GLU A 300 0.71 -2.15 -18.18
N SER A 301 0.41 -2.96 -19.19
CA SER A 301 0.09 -4.38 -19.01
C SER A 301 1.30 -5.17 -18.51
N LEU A 302 1.03 -6.28 -17.81
CA LEU A 302 2.06 -7.17 -17.29
C LEU A 302 2.90 -7.82 -18.40
N THR A 303 2.31 -8.03 -19.58
CA THR A 303 3.03 -8.53 -20.77
C THR A 303 4.08 -7.52 -21.21
N MET A 304 3.71 -6.24 -21.30
CA MET A 304 4.64 -5.16 -21.65
C MET A 304 5.79 -5.05 -20.64
N PHE A 305 5.52 -5.17 -19.33
CA PHE A 305 6.58 -5.17 -18.32
C PHE A 305 7.54 -6.36 -18.47
N THR A 306 7.02 -7.54 -18.85
CA THR A 306 7.84 -8.74 -19.06
C THR A 306 8.74 -8.57 -20.29
N GLU A 307 8.19 -8.05 -21.39
CA GLU A 307 8.95 -7.75 -22.61
C GLU A 307 10.02 -6.68 -22.35
N LEU A 308 9.67 -5.61 -21.65
CA LEU A 308 10.61 -4.55 -21.27
C LEU A 308 11.74 -5.09 -20.40
N GLN A 309 11.45 -5.96 -19.44
CA GLN A 309 12.46 -6.59 -18.58
C GLN A 309 13.42 -7.50 -19.38
N GLN A 310 12.91 -8.22 -20.39
CA GLN A 310 13.73 -9.05 -21.29
C GLN A 310 14.62 -8.21 -22.22
N MET A 311 14.10 -7.10 -22.74
CA MET A 311 14.87 -6.19 -23.60
C MET A 311 15.93 -5.42 -22.81
N ARG A 312 15.56 -4.90 -21.64
CA ARG A 312 16.45 -4.15 -20.76
C ARG A 312 16.05 -4.40 -19.32
N GLN A 313 16.93 -5.09 -18.59
CA GLN A 313 16.72 -5.36 -17.17
C GLN A 313 16.53 -4.05 -16.40
N GLN A 314 15.32 -3.80 -15.90
CA GLN A 314 14.99 -2.56 -15.19
C GLN A 314 15.11 -2.72 -13.67
N LEU A 315 14.89 -3.95 -13.19
CA LEU A 315 14.98 -4.38 -11.79
C LEU A 315 15.73 -5.72 -11.74
N PRO A 316 16.39 -6.06 -10.62
CA PRO A 316 16.90 -7.41 -10.40
C PRO A 316 15.78 -8.45 -10.47
N ASP A 317 16.05 -9.64 -11.02
CA ASP A 317 15.01 -10.63 -11.33
C ASP A 317 14.22 -11.11 -10.10
N MET A 318 14.89 -11.22 -8.95
CA MET A 318 14.23 -11.57 -7.69
C MET A 318 13.20 -10.51 -7.27
N GLU A 319 13.53 -9.23 -7.41
CA GLU A 319 12.65 -8.12 -7.04
C GLU A 319 11.51 -7.98 -8.06
N PHE A 320 11.83 -8.11 -9.36
CA PHE A 320 10.83 -8.14 -10.42
C PHE A 320 9.80 -9.25 -10.19
N GLY A 321 10.25 -10.47 -9.84
CA GLY A 321 9.39 -11.61 -9.53
C GLY A 321 8.46 -11.35 -8.33
N ARG A 322 8.97 -10.71 -7.27
CA ARG A 322 8.16 -10.31 -6.11
C ARG A 322 7.07 -9.31 -6.50
N ARG A 323 7.43 -8.24 -7.23
CA ARG A 323 6.47 -7.22 -7.66
C ARG A 323 5.42 -7.77 -8.64
N MET A 324 5.81 -8.72 -9.51
CA MET A 324 4.87 -9.44 -10.38
C MET A 324 3.88 -10.28 -9.59
N ALA A 325 4.31 -10.89 -8.48
CA ALA A 325 3.41 -11.65 -7.61
C ALA A 325 2.38 -10.72 -6.93
N VAL A 326 2.81 -9.54 -6.48
CA VAL A 326 1.91 -8.52 -5.91
C VAL A 326 0.89 -8.04 -6.95
N GLU A 327 1.29 -7.83 -8.21
CA GLU A 327 0.38 -7.45 -9.29
C GLU A 327 -0.68 -8.53 -9.60
N ARG A 328 -0.32 -9.81 -9.50
CA ARG A 328 -1.26 -10.93 -9.66
C ARG A 328 -2.22 -11.02 -8.48
N GLU A 329 -1.76 -10.70 -7.28
CA GLU A 329 -2.62 -10.65 -6.09
C GLU A 329 -3.59 -9.46 -6.15
N LEU A 330 -3.10 -8.30 -6.59
CA LEU A 330 -3.91 -7.09 -6.80
C LEU A 330 -5.08 -7.37 -7.76
N GLU A 331 -4.84 -8.11 -8.84
CA GLU A 331 -5.85 -8.52 -9.81
C GLU A 331 -6.88 -9.50 -9.23
N LYS A 332 -6.43 -10.48 -8.43
CA LYS A 332 -7.34 -11.45 -7.77
C LYS A 332 -8.34 -10.80 -6.81
N VAL A 333 -7.92 -9.74 -6.11
CA VAL A 333 -8.73 -9.04 -5.11
C VAL A 333 -9.50 -7.85 -5.72
N ASP A 334 -9.45 -7.66 -7.04
CA ASP A 334 -9.97 -6.46 -7.72
C ASP A 334 -9.47 -5.16 -7.08
N GLY A 335 -8.23 -5.16 -6.59
CA GLY A 335 -7.61 -4.00 -5.92
C GLY A 335 -7.27 -2.87 -6.90
N ILE A 336 -7.26 -3.14 -8.20
CA ILE A 336 -7.05 -2.15 -9.25
C ILE A 336 -8.15 -1.08 -9.27
N ARG A 337 -9.34 -1.37 -8.72
CA ARG A 337 -10.43 -0.41 -8.58
C ARG A 337 -10.06 0.82 -7.75
N LEU A 338 -9.11 0.67 -6.83
CA LEU A 338 -8.62 1.77 -5.99
C LEU A 338 -7.55 2.60 -6.71
N ALA A 339 -7.00 2.12 -7.83
CA ALA A 339 -5.92 2.82 -8.53
C ALA A 339 -6.45 4.11 -9.16
N ASN A 340 -5.75 5.22 -8.91
CA ASN A 340 -6.12 6.51 -9.49
C ASN A 340 -5.07 7.10 -10.42
N ILE A 341 -5.51 8.13 -11.14
CA ILE A 341 -4.69 8.91 -12.05
C ILE A 341 -4.92 10.38 -11.73
N ILE A 342 -3.85 11.18 -11.77
CA ILE A 342 -3.93 12.62 -11.47
C ILE A 342 -3.16 13.43 -12.52
N PHE A 343 -3.58 14.67 -12.71
CA PHE A 343 -2.82 15.67 -13.44
C PHE A 343 -2.06 16.55 -12.46
N ASP A 344 -0.97 17.13 -12.95
CA ASP A 344 -0.36 18.28 -12.31
C ASP A 344 -1.18 19.57 -12.56
N GLU A 345 -0.92 20.62 -11.79
CA GLU A 345 -1.59 21.93 -11.87
C GLU A 345 -1.44 22.61 -13.24
N THR A 346 -0.40 22.27 -14.01
CA THR A 346 -0.21 22.78 -15.37
C THR A 346 -1.02 22.01 -16.42
N GLY A 347 -1.33 20.73 -16.16
CA GLY A 347 -2.04 19.85 -17.09
C GLY A 347 -1.16 19.28 -18.22
N HIS A 348 0.16 19.38 -18.10
CA HIS A 348 1.13 18.79 -19.03
C HIS A 348 1.63 17.42 -18.57
N PHE A 349 1.60 17.14 -17.26
CA PHE A 349 2.06 15.88 -16.68
C PHE A 349 0.90 15.07 -16.11
N VAL A 350 1.00 13.77 -16.31
CA VAL A 350 0.08 12.78 -15.76
C VAL A 350 0.86 11.85 -14.85
N LEU A 351 0.31 11.60 -13.67
CA LEU A 351 0.92 10.77 -12.65
C LEU A 351 -0.02 9.62 -12.29
N TYR A 352 0.53 8.41 -12.24
CA TYR A 352 -0.19 7.19 -11.83
C TYR A 352 0.77 6.14 -11.25
N GLY A 353 0.24 5.29 -10.38
CA GLY A 353 1.00 4.22 -9.72
C GLY A 353 1.12 2.97 -10.60
N THR A 354 2.33 2.46 -10.76
CA THR A 354 2.65 1.24 -11.52
C THR A 354 3.42 0.24 -10.67
N MET A 355 3.69 -0.94 -11.23
CA MET A 355 4.58 -1.96 -10.63
C MET A 355 5.98 -1.41 -10.32
N LEU A 356 6.50 -0.49 -11.13
CA LEU A 356 7.84 0.08 -10.92
C LEU A 356 7.85 1.18 -9.85
N GLY A 357 6.70 1.80 -9.57
CA GLY A 357 6.59 3.02 -8.78
C GLY A 357 5.64 4.02 -9.43
N ILE A 358 5.74 5.28 -9.05
CA ILE A 358 4.90 6.36 -9.56
C ILE A 358 5.53 6.91 -10.83
N LYS A 359 4.88 6.74 -11.98
CA LYS A 359 5.36 7.28 -13.24
C LYS A 359 4.86 8.71 -13.43
N VAL A 360 5.76 9.60 -13.82
CA VAL A 360 5.45 10.97 -14.27
C VAL A 360 5.62 11.01 -15.77
N ILE A 361 4.52 11.16 -16.50
CA ILE A 361 4.50 11.16 -17.96
C ILE A 361 4.18 12.55 -18.48
N ASN A 362 5.03 13.06 -19.36
CA ASN A 362 4.75 14.26 -20.14
C ASN A 362 3.80 13.89 -21.29
N VAL A 363 2.59 14.45 -21.26
CA VAL A 363 1.52 14.16 -22.22
C VAL A 363 1.83 14.72 -23.62
N GLU A 364 2.66 15.76 -23.71
CA GLU A 364 2.99 16.38 -25.00
C GLU A 364 4.11 15.65 -25.73
N THR A 365 5.13 15.23 -24.98
CA THR A 365 6.31 14.54 -25.52
C THR A 365 6.16 13.02 -25.54
N ASN A 366 5.15 12.48 -24.86
CA ASN A 366 4.90 11.04 -24.66
C ASN A 366 6.05 10.30 -23.96
N ARG A 367 6.78 10.99 -23.10
CA ARG A 367 7.94 10.42 -22.39
C ARG A 367 7.63 10.29 -20.91
N CYS A 368 8.07 9.17 -20.34
CA CYS A 368 8.19 9.05 -18.90
C CYS A 368 9.43 9.86 -18.48
N VAL A 369 9.20 10.93 -17.72
CA VAL A 369 10.25 11.88 -17.33
C VAL A 369 10.88 11.47 -16.01
N ARG A 370 10.07 10.99 -15.06
CA ARG A 370 10.53 10.51 -13.74
C ARG A 370 9.75 9.27 -13.33
N ILE A 371 10.41 8.42 -12.52
CA ILE A 371 9.79 7.31 -11.81
C ILE A 371 10.16 7.46 -10.33
N LEU A 372 9.18 7.80 -9.50
CA LEU A 372 9.36 7.97 -8.06
C LEU A 372 9.07 6.64 -7.35
N GLY A 373 9.75 6.37 -6.24
CA GLY A 373 9.57 5.13 -5.48
C GLY A 373 10.09 3.89 -6.20
N LYS A 374 10.97 4.04 -7.20
CA LYS A 374 11.52 2.87 -7.92
C LYS A 374 12.30 1.93 -7.00
N LEU A 375 13.03 2.51 -6.05
CA LEU A 375 13.82 1.78 -5.07
C LEU A 375 12.98 1.18 -3.94
N GLU A 376 11.72 1.59 -3.82
CA GLU A 376 10.83 1.17 -2.75
C GLU A 376 10.00 -0.05 -3.17
N ASN A 377 9.89 -1.02 -2.27
CA ASN A 377 9.08 -2.21 -2.50
C ASN A 377 7.63 -1.99 -2.02
N ILE A 378 6.98 -0.97 -2.57
CA ILE A 378 5.58 -0.64 -2.30
C ILE A 378 4.80 -0.55 -3.60
N ARG A 379 3.64 -1.21 -3.66
CA ARG A 379 2.71 -1.06 -4.77
C ARG A 379 1.76 0.10 -4.48
N VAL A 380 2.09 1.27 -5.00
CA VAL A 380 1.29 2.49 -4.85
C VAL A 380 -0.05 2.33 -5.57
N VAL A 381 -1.16 2.65 -4.92
CA VAL A 381 -2.51 2.50 -5.49
C VAL A 381 -3.17 3.86 -5.66
N GLN A 382 -3.31 4.64 -4.59
CA GLN A 382 -3.80 6.01 -4.68
C GLN A 382 -2.71 7.05 -4.55
N LEU A 383 -2.90 8.15 -5.25
CA LEU A 383 -2.05 9.31 -5.34
C LEU A 383 -2.85 10.58 -5.11
N SER A 384 -2.24 11.53 -4.41
CA SER A 384 -2.66 12.91 -4.46
C SER A 384 -1.44 13.80 -4.48
N LEU A 385 -1.55 14.92 -5.20
CA LEU A 385 -0.45 15.84 -5.41
C LEU A 385 -0.76 17.17 -4.71
N PHE A 386 0.28 17.74 -4.11
CA PHE A 386 0.32 19.09 -3.56
C PHE A 386 1.46 19.85 -4.26
N GLN A 387 1.15 20.94 -4.96
CA GLN A 387 2.15 21.79 -5.65
C GLN A 387 2.16 23.23 -5.13
N GLY A 388 1.46 23.50 -4.02
CA GLY A 388 1.33 24.81 -3.44
C GLY A 388 2.54 25.27 -2.62
N VAL A 389 2.60 26.59 -2.41
CA VAL A 389 3.38 27.22 -1.32
C VAL A 389 2.40 27.40 -0.17
N ALA A 390 2.71 26.91 1.04
CA ALA A 390 1.81 26.96 2.19
C ALA A 390 1.45 28.40 2.65
N LYS A 391 2.08 29.42 2.05
CA LYS A 391 1.65 30.82 2.04
C LYS A 391 1.52 31.31 0.60
N ALA A 392 0.30 31.64 0.17
CA ALA A 392 0.08 32.35 -1.08
C ALA A 392 0.79 33.72 -1.03
N MET A 393 1.79 33.93 -1.88
CA MET A 393 2.13 35.29 -2.34
C MET A 393 0.87 35.87 -3.00
N GLN A 394 0.55 37.14 -2.75
CA GLN A 394 -0.63 37.80 -3.33
C GLN A 394 -0.62 37.87 -4.86
N VAL A 395 0.52 37.58 -5.51
CA VAL A 395 0.67 37.47 -6.96
C VAL A 395 1.49 36.22 -7.27
N ALA A 396 0.91 35.29 -8.04
CA ALA A 396 1.65 34.15 -8.57
C ALA A 396 2.66 34.65 -9.62
N PRO A 397 3.98 34.38 -9.48
CA PRO A 397 4.98 34.81 -10.45
C PRO A 397 4.73 34.12 -11.80
N THR A 398 4.93 34.86 -12.90
CA THR A 398 4.78 34.29 -14.25
C THR A 398 5.83 33.20 -14.51
N VAL A 399 5.53 32.26 -15.41
CA VAL A 399 6.45 31.17 -15.78
C VAL A 399 7.79 31.74 -16.27
N GLU A 400 7.75 32.83 -17.02
CA GLU A 400 8.93 33.56 -17.53
C GLU A 400 9.75 34.20 -16.40
N MET A 401 9.08 34.73 -15.36
CA MET A 401 9.76 35.28 -14.17
C MET A 401 10.41 34.21 -13.30
N LYS A 402 9.83 33.00 -13.22
CA LYS A 402 10.45 31.85 -12.55
C LYS A 402 11.60 31.26 -13.37
N ALA A 403 11.51 31.32 -14.71
CA ALA A 403 12.56 30.85 -15.61
C ALA A 403 13.77 31.80 -15.66
N SER A 404 13.58 33.07 -15.32
CA SER A 404 14.66 34.03 -15.10
C SER A 404 15.23 33.84 -13.69
N ASP A 405 16.53 33.56 -13.56
CA ASP A 405 17.24 33.38 -12.27
C ASP A 405 17.24 34.67 -11.43
N ASN A 406 16.09 35.06 -10.89
CA ASN A 406 15.93 36.27 -10.09
C ASN A 406 16.18 35.95 -8.60
N PRO A 407 17.21 36.56 -7.96
CA PRO A 407 17.55 36.31 -6.56
C PRO A 407 16.42 36.61 -5.56
N ALA A 408 15.45 37.46 -5.92
CA ALA A 408 14.31 37.78 -5.05
C ALA A 408 13.28 36.64 -4.92
N LEU A 409 13.25 35.70 -5.87
CA LEU A 409 12.33 34.56 -5.90
C LEU A 409 12.92 33.28 -5.29
N GLN A 410 14.24 33.23 -5.06
CA GLN A 410 14.94 32.08 -4.47
C GLN A 410 14.55 31.81 -3.01
N ASN A 411 14.00 32.79 -2.30
CA ASN A 411 13.61 32.64 -0.90
C ASN A 411 12.26 31.94 -0.68
N VAL A 412 11.53 31.60 -1.75
CA VAL A 412 10.23 30.90 -1.66
C VAL A 412 10.26 29.70 -2.61
N GLU A 413 10.97 28.65 -2.21
CA GLU A 413 10.97 27.42 -2.96
C GLU A 413 9.67 26.62 -2.69
N PRO A 414 8.92 26.23 -3.73
CA PRO A 414 7.80 25.34 -3.55
C PRO A 414 8.30 23.96 -3.11
N ASP A 415 7.61 23.39 -2.12
CA ASP A 415 7.79 22.01 -1.66
C ASP A 415 6.66 21.14 -2.24
N PRO A 416 6.77 20.68 -3.50
CA PRO A 416 5.79 19.80 -4.07
C PRO A 416 5.88 18.42 -3.42
N THR A 417 4.74 17.88 -3.01
CA THR A 417 4.67 16.59 -2.32
C THR A 417 3.59 15.73 -2.92
N ILE A 418 3.94 14.48 -3.21
CA ILE A 418 2.97 13.43 -3.53
C ILE A 418 2.70 12.64 -2.27
N PHE A 419 1.43 12.52 -1.95
CA PHE A 419 0.89 11.64 -0.93
C PHE A 419 0.38 10.38 -1.61
N CYS A 420 0.74 9.21 -1.11
CA CYS A 420 0.26 7.98 -1.70
C CYS A 420 -0.04 6.88 -0.70
N SER A 421 -1.04 6.05 -1.00
CA SER A 421 -1.32 4.81 -0.29
C SER A 421 -0.75 3.61 -1.06
N ALA A 422 -0.44 2.53 -0.34
CA ALA A 422 0.05 1.29 -0.94
C ALA A 422 -0.90 0.12 -0.68
N PHE A 423 -0.88 -0.85 -1.60
CA PHE A 423 -1.72 -2.04 -1.52
C PHE A 423 -1.44 -2.83 -0.24
N LYS A 424 -2.49 -3.11 0.54
CA LYS A 424 -2.45 -3.82 1.84
C LYS A 424 -1.52 -3.19 2.89
N LYS A 425 -1.26 -1.89 2.80
CA LYS A 425 -0.50 -1.15 3.81
C LYS A 425 -1.43 -0.22 4.58
N ASN A 426 -1.27 -0.20 5.90
CA ASN A 426 -1.94 0.72 6.82
C ASN A 426 -1.16 2.04 6.97
N ARG A 427 -0.41 2.43 5.94
CA ARG A 427 0.43 3.62 5.92
C ARG A 427 0.23 4.39 4.63
N PHE A 428 0.33 5.71 4.73
CA PHE A 428 0.51 6.57 3.56
C PHE A 428 1.92 7.16 3.58
N TYR A 429 2.45 7.41 2.39
CA TYR A 429 3.83 7.77 2.15
C TYR A 429 3.92 9.14 1.50
N LEU A 430 4.98 9.88 1.81
CA LEU A 430 5.29 11.19 1.24
C LEU A 430 6.50 11.10 0.31
N PHE A 431 6.33 11.58 -0.91
CA PHE A 431 7.43 11.84 -1.83
C PHE A 431 7.54 13.35 -2.03
N SER A 432 8.62 13.95 -1.56
CA SER A 432 8.92 15.38 -1.75
C SER A 432 10.13 15.54 -2.67
N LYS A 433 10.82 16.69 -2.59
CA LYS A 433 12.14 16.87 -3.21
C LYS A 433 13.29 16.33 -2.36
N ARG A 434 13.07 16.15 -1.05
CA ARG A 434 14.08 15.76 -0.07
C ARG A 434 14.19 14.25 -0.04
N GLU A 435 15.41 13.74 -0.05
CA GLU A 435 15.65 12.33 0.24
C GLU A 435 15.60 12.10 1.76
N PRO A 436 15.38 10.86 2.24
CA PRO A 436 15.36 10.55 3.66
C PRO A 436 16.60 11.04 4.41
N GLU A 437 17.77 10.97 3.77
CA GLU A 437 19.08 11.35 4.31
C GLU A 437 19.23 12.86 4.55
N ASP A 438 18.44 13.70 3.87
CA ASP A 438 18.52 15.16 3.96
C ASP A 438 17.74 15.75 5.16
N THR A 439 16.91 14.94 5.82
CA THR A 439 16.16 15.42 6.99
C THR A 439 17.10 15.57 8.19
N LYS A 440 17.10 16.75 8.84
CA LYS A 440 18.01 17.17 9.94
C LYS A 440 17.97 16.31 11.22
N SER A 441 17.32 15.16 11.19
CA SER A 441 17.14 14.25 12.30
C SER A 441 17.60 12.85 11.89
N ALA A 442 18.90 12.63 11.89
CA ALA A 442 19.50 11.29 11.73
C ALA A 442 19.00 10.28 12.79
N ASP A 443 18.35 10.76 13.86
CA ASP A 443 17.70 9.98 14.92
C ASP A 443 16.16 9.85 14.78
N SER A 444 15.52 10.48 13.79
CA SER A 444 14.06 10.31 13.58
C SER A 444 13.80 9.16 12.64
N ASP A 445 13.10 8.14 13.12
CA ASP A 445 12.59 7.07 12.27
C ASP A 445 11.71 7.67 11.15
N ARG A 446 11.98 7.26 9.90
CA ARG A 446 11.24 7.64 8.69
C ARG A 446 9.76 7.23 8.80
N ASP A 447 9.51 6.18 9.56
CA ASP A 447 8.23 5.57 9.75
C ASP A 447 7.58 6.07 11.06
N ILE A 448 6.73 7.09 10.95
CA ILE A 448 6.14 7.77 12.11
C ILE A 448 5.01 6.93 12.71
N PHE A 449 5.21 6.49 13.95
CA PHE A 449 4.19 5.87 14.79
C PHE A 449 3.40 6.95 15.55
N ASN A 450 2.40 7.51 14.87
CA ASN A 450 1.49 8.51 15.41
C ASN A 450 0.36 7.92 16.27
N GLU A 451 0.03 6.64 16.08
CA GLU A 451 -0.88 5.90 16.94
C GLU A 451 -0.05 5.03 17.89
N LYS A 452 -0.19 5.28 19.20
CA LYS A 452 0.26 4.28 20.18
C LYS A 452 -0.63 3.06 19.98
N PRO A 453 -0.10 1.90 19.57
CA PRO A 453 -0.93 0.72 19.42
C PRO A 453 -1.59 0.45 20.77
N SER A 454 -2.88 0.10 20.76
CA SER A 454 -3.56 -0.30 22.00
C SER A 454 -2.79 -1.44 22.67
N LYS A 455 -2.87 -1.60 23.99
CA LYS A 455 -2.15 -2.72 24.66
C LYS A 455 -2.50 -4.07 24.04
N GLU A 456 -3.72 -4.24 23.53
CA GLU A 456 -4.19 -5.42 22.79
C GLU A 456 -3.52 -5.56 21.42
N GLU A 457 -3.32 -4.47 20.67
CA GLU A 457 -2.61 -4.48 19.39
C GLU A 457 -1.09 -4.55 19.54
N VAL A 458 -0.50 -4.00 20.61
CA VAL A 458 0.89 -4.31 20.99
C VAL A 458 0.98 -5.80 21.29
N MET A 459 0.05 -6.37 22.05
CA MET A 459 0.00 -7.82 22.30
C MET A 459 -0.20 -8.64 21.03
N ALA A 460 -1.01 -8.18 20.06
CA ALA A 460 -1.25 -8.86 18.79
C ALA A 460 -0.11 -8.69 17.76
N ALA A 461 0.51 -7.52 17.68
CA ALA A 461 1.69 -7.27 16.84
C ALA A 461 2.93 -7.98 17.40
N THR A 462 3.07 -8.05 18.73
CA THR A 462 4.08 -8.91 19.38
C THR A 462 3.75 -10.40 19.25
N GLN A 463 2.53 -10.77 18.85
CA GLN A 463 2.18 -12.14 18.44
C GLN A 463 2.47 -12.40 16.95
N ALA A 464 2.42 -11.37 16.08
CA ALA A 464 2.68 -11.50 14.65
C ALA A 464 4.19 -11.53 14.30
N GLU A 465 5.05 -10.87 15.08
CA GLU A 465 6.52 -10.98 14.97
C GLU A 465 7.20 -11.11 16.35
N GLY A 466 6.61 -11.90 17.24
CA GLY A 466 7.35 -12.42 18.40
C GLY A 466 8.34 -13.50 17.96
N PRO A 467 9.44 -13.74 18.68
CA PRO A 467 10.29 -14.91 18.42
C PRO A 467 9.39 -16.13 18.46
N LYS A 468 9.21 -16.82 17.31
CA LYS A 468 8.24 -17.91 17.12
C LYS A 468 8.12 -18.71 18.40
N ARG A 469 7.01 -18.59 19.14
CA ARG A 469 6.88 -19.24 20.46
C ARG A 469 7.07 -20.75 20.38
N VAL A 470 6.92 -21.30 19.18
CA VAL A 470 7.07 -22.70 18.84
C VAL A 470 8.17 -22.88 17.80
N SER A 471 9.00 -23.91 17.94
CA SER A 471 10.06 -24.29 16.99
C SER A 471 9.94 -25.77 16.62
N ASP A 472 10.44 -26.13 15.44
CA ASP A 472 10.48 -27.50 14.94
C ASP A 472 11.67 -28.30 15.50
N SER A 473 12.64 -27.66 16.17
CA SER A 473 13.83 -28.34 16.68
C SER A 473 14.42 -27.67 17.94
N ALA A 474 14.96 -28.51 18.83
CA ALA A 474 15.68 -28.06 20.01
C ALA A 474 16.90 -28.96 20.28
N ILE A 475 17.85 -28.44 21.05
CA ILE A 475 19.01 -29.17 21.54
C ILE A 475 19.02 -29.08 23.07
N ILE A 476 18.90 -30.22 23.74
CA ILE A 476 19.03 -30.33 25.19
C ILE A 476 20.51 -30.60 25.48
N HIS A 477 21.18 -29.63 26.08
CA HIS A 477 22.56 -29.79 26.55
C HIS A 477 22.52 -30.40 27.94
N THR A 478 23.08 -31.60 28.11
CA THR A 478 23.14 -32.28 29.41
C THR A 478 24.58 -32.47 29.86
N THR A 479 24.80 -32.77 31.15
CA THR A 479 26.14 -33.13 31.66
C THR A 479 26.74 -34.35 30.99
N MET A 480 25.92 -35.19 30.35
CA MET A 480 26.34 -36.39 29.62
C MET A 480 26.38 -36.19 28.09
N GLY A 481 26.18 -34.98 27.58
CA GLY A 481 26.24 -34.63 26.16
C GLY A 481 24.93 -34.08 25.58
N ASP A 482 24.95 -33.78 24.29
CA ASP A 482 23.86 -33.08 23.61
C ASP A 482 22.82 -34.06 23.03
N ILE A 483 21.54 -33.73 23.19
CA ILE A 483 20.41 -34.47 22.64
C ILE A 483 19.64 -33.55 21.69
N HIS A 484 19.69 -33.85 20.39
CA HIS A 484 18.97 -33.09 19.37
C HIS A 484 17.59 -33.68 19.16
N ILE A 485 16.57 -32.84 19.33
CA ILE A 485 15.17 -33.25 19.18
C ILE A 485 14.51 -32.49 18.03
N LYS A 486 13.65 -33.22 17.31
CA LYS A 486 12.65 -32.68 16.39
C LYS A 486 11.32 -32.61 17.13
N LEU A 487 10.66 -31.47 17.09
CA LEU A 487 9.39 -31.19 17.75
C LEU A 487 8.25 -31.27 16.73
N PHE A 488 7.02 -31.47 17.21
CA PHE A 488 5.81 -31.61 16.39
C PHE A 488 4.79 -30.51 16.69
N PRO A 489 5.05 -29.25 16.28
CA PRO A 489 4.21 -28.11 16.66
C PRO A 489 2.88 -28.03 15.93
N VAL A 490 2.72 -28.74 14.81
CA VAL A 490 1.46 -28.78 14.05
C VAL A 490 0.46 -29.70 14.75
N GLU A 491 0.94 -30.86 15.23
CA GLU A 491 0.12 -31.88 15.87
C GLU A 491 -0.12 -31.61 17.36
N CYS A 492 0.86 -31.05 18.08
CA CYS A 492 0.79 -30.77 19.53
C CYS A 492 1.20 -29.32 19.83
N PRO A 493 0.44 -28.32 19.35
CA PRO A 493 0.82 -26.91 19.44
C PRO A 493 1.02 -26.42 20.89
N LYS A 494 0.13 -26.79 21.83
CA LYS A 494 0.24 -26.33 23.22
C LYS A 494 1.42 -26.97 23.92
N THR A 495 1.63 -28.26 23.72
CA THR A 495 2.74 -28.99 24.34
C THR A 495 4.09 -28.45 23.87
N VAL A 496 4.24 -28.20 22.57
CA VAL A 496 5.49 -27.67 22.02
C VAL A 496 5.70 -26.21 22.40
N GLU A 497 4.63 -25.39 22.48
CA GLU A 497 4.73 -24.02 23.00
C GLU A 497 5.22 -24.01 24.45
N ASN A 498 4.60 -24.83 25.33
CA ASN A 498 5.00 -24.98 26.72
C ASN A 498 6.48 -25.35 26.86
N PHE A 499 6.93 -26.36 26.11
CA PHE A 499 8.33 -26.80 26.11
C PHE A 499 9.28 -25.70 25.60
N CYS A 500 8.96 -25.04 24.49
CA CYS A 500 9.82 -24.02 23.87
C CYS A 500 9.95 -22.77 24.74
N VAL A 501 8.84 -22.31 25.34
CA VAL A 501 8.84 -21.12 26.21
C VAL A 501 9.57 -21.40 27.52
N HIS A 502 9.34 -22.55 28.17
CA HIS A 502 10.12 -22.96 29.34
C HIS A 502 11.61 -23.06 29.04
N SER A 503 11.97 -23.63 27.88
CA SER A 503 13.36 -23.71 27.42
C SER A 503 14.00 -22.33 27.24
N ARG A 504 13.29 -21.39 26.59
CA ARG A 504 13.79 -20.01 26.38
C ARG A 504 13.92 -19.22 27.67
N ASN A 505 13.00 -19.42 28.61
CA ASN A 505 13.05 -18.78 29.93
C ASN A 505 14.15 -19.38 30.83
N GLY A 506 14.85 -20.41 30.37
CA GLY A 506 15.86 -21.12 31.17
C GLY A 506 15.26 -21.92 32.32
N TYR A 507 13.96 -22.22 32.27
CA TYR A 507 13.25 -22.96 33.33
C TYR A 507 13.87 -24.33 33.58
N TYR A 508 14.29 -25.02 32.51
CA TYR A 508 14.91 -26.35 32.61
C TYR A 508 16.39 -26.33 33.03
N ASN A 509 17.01 -25.16 33.18
CA ASN A 509 18.44 -25.07 33.48
C ASN A 509 18.71 -25.55 34.91
N GLY A 510 19.58 -26.55 35.05
CA GLY A 510 19.90 -27.19 36.32
C GLY A 510 18.94 -28.32 36.73
N HIS A 511 17.86 -28.57 35.97
CA HIS A 511 16.95 -29.67 36.29
C HIS A 511 17.64 -31.03 36.16
N ILE A 512 17.44 -31.87 37.17
CA ILE A 512 18.02 -33.22 37.21
C ILE A 512 17.11 -34.26 36.52
N PHE A 513 17.71 -35.33 36.05
CA PHE A 513 17.00 -36.55 35.69
C PHE A 513 16.67 -37.31 36.99
N HIS A 514 15.56 -36.94 37.62
CA HIS A 514 15.16 -37.44 38.94
C HIS A 514 14.68 -38.90 38.90
N ARG A 515 14.31 -39.42 37.72
CA ARG A 515 13.86 -40.80 37.54
C ARG A 515 14.43 -41.39 36.24
N VAL A 516 15.19 -42.47 36.38
CA VAL A 516 15.88 -43.15 35.28
C VAL A 516 15.65 -44.65 35.41
N ILE A 517 14.94 -45.25 34.46
CA ILE A 517 14.66 -46.68 34.44
C ILE A 517 15.38 -47.31 33.26
N LYS A 518 16.36 -48.16 33.57
CA LYS A 518 17.19 -48.84 32.56
C LYS A 518 16.30 -49.69 31.64
N GLY A 519 16.42 -49.44 30.33
CA GLY A 519 15.65 -50.17 29.32
C GLY A 519 14.19 -49.72 29.19
N PHE A 520 13.79 -48.59 29.78
CA PHE A 520 12.44 -48.04 29.64
C PHE A 520 12.47 -46.56 29.23
N MET A 521 12.76 -45.65 30.16
CA MET A 521 12.75 -44.20 29.90
C MET A 521 13.62 -43.42 30.89
N ILE A 522 13.95 -42.18 30.52
CA ILE A 522 14.59 -41.18 31.38
C ILE A 522 13.64 -39.99 31.53
N GLN A 523 13.39 -39.54 32.76
CA GLN A 523 12.41 -38.49 33.08
C GLN A 523 13.08 -37.31 33.78
N THR A 524 12.64 -36.11 33.41
CA THR A 524 13.15 -34.83 33.91
C THR A 524 12.06 -33.75 33.86
N GLY A 525 12.42 -32.50 34.12
CA GLY A 525 11.53 -31.34 34.00
C GLY A 525 10.84 -30.91 35.30
N ASP A 526 11.12 -31.57 36.43
CA ASP A 526 10.67 -31.15 37.76
C ASP A 526 11.73 -30.27 38.45
N PRO A 527 11.43 -28.99 38.80
CA PRO A 527 12.33 -28.11 39.53
C PRO A 527 12.74 -28.62 40.91
N THR A 528 11.88 -29.39 41.57
CA THR A 528 12.15 -29.94 42.90
C THR A 528 12.96 -31.23 42.84
N GLY A 529 13.01 -31.89 41.67
CA GLY A 529 13.70 -33.17 41.47
C GLY A 529 13.10 -34.32 42.27
N THR A 530 11.82 -34.24 42.65
CA THR A 530 11.11 -35.24 43.45
C THR A 530 10.12 -36.09 42.64
N GLY A 531 9.77 -35.63 41.43
CA GLY A 531 8.73 -36.18 40.56
C GLY A 531 7.33 -35.60 40.79
N MET A 532 7.14 -34.76 41.83
CA MET A 532 5.83 -34.19 42.19
C MET A 532 5.65 -32.72 41.81
N GLY A 533 6.73 -32.04 41.39
CA GLY A 533 6.69 -30.62 41.07
C GLY A 533 6.65 -30.32 39.57
N GLY A 534 6.50 -29.05 39.25
CA GLY A 534 6.52 -28.54 37.88
C GLY A 534 5.15 -28.09 37.38
N GLU A 535 5.11 -26.93 36.77
CA GLU A 535 3.88 -26.30 36.26
C GLU A 535 4.07 -25.90 34.80
N SER A 536 2.97 -25.81 34.05
CA SER A 536 3.02 -25.28 32.68
C SER A 536 3.31 -23.79 32.66
N ILE A 537 3.61 -23.25 31.48
CA ILE A 537 3.80 -21.81 31.27
C ILE A 537 2.55 -20.97 31.60
N TRP A 538 1.40 -21.62 31.77
CA TRP A 538 0.12 -20.99 32.12
C TRP A 538 -0.17 -21.01 33.64
N GLY A 539 0.75 -21.51 34.47
CA GLY A 539 0.61 -21.52 35.93
C GLY A 539 -0.30 -22.62 36.49
N GLY A 540 -0.44 -23.72 35.76
CA GLY A 540 -1.25 -24.89 36.15
C GLY A 540 -1.00 -26.10 35.24
N GLU A 541 -1.93 -27.06 35.26
CA GLU A 541 -1.93 -28.21 34.35
C GLU A 541 -2.64 -27.90 33.03
N PHE A 542 -2.34 -28.63 31.95
CA PHE A 542 -3.00 -28.51 30.65
C PHE A 542 -3.36 -29.85 30.00
N GLU A 543 -4.26 -29.80 29.02
CA GLU A 543 -4.86 -30.94 28.33
C GLU A 543 -3.87 -31.80 27.54
N ASP A 544 -4.23 -33.06 27.27
CA ASP A 544 -3.45 -33.97 26.42
C ASP A 544 -3.74 -33.73 24.93
N GLU A 545 -2.70 -33.80 24.09
CA GLU A 545 -2.79 -33.63 22.64
C GLU A 545 -2.43 -34.93 21.91
N PHE A 546 -3.39 -35.85 21.77
CA PHE A 546 -3.17 -37.12 21.07
C PHE A 546 -3.41 -36.99 19.56
N HIS A 547 -2.44 -37.40 18.76
CA HIS A 547 -2.55 -37.42 17.30
C HIS A 547 -2.34 -38.83 16.74
N ALA A 548 -3.11 -39.24 15.72
CA ALA A 548 -3.09 -40.62 15.21
C ALA A 548 -1.73 -41.08 14.65
N THR A 549 -0.94 -40.14 14.13
CA THR A 549 0.39 -40.39 13.55
C THR A 549 1.51 -40.44 14.60
N LEU A 550 1.26 -39.97 15.81
CA LEU A 550 2.25 -39.87 16.88
C LEU A 550 2.05 -41.01 17.88
N ARG A 551 3.03 -41.92 17.90
CA ARG A 551 3.02 -43.14 18.71
C ARG A 551 4.40 -43.37 19.32
N HIS A 552 4.44 -44.18 20.38
CA HIS A 552 5.65 -44.71 21.01
C HIS A 552 6.12 -45.99 20.31
N ASP A 553 6.05 -46.00 18.97
CA ASP A 553 6.43 -47.13 18.11
C ASP A 553 7.95 -47.30 17.99
N ARG A 554 8.72 -46.28 18.40
CA ARG A 554 10.17 -46.20 18.24
C ARG A 554 10.84 -45.75 19.55
N PRO A 555 12.09 -46.19 19.80
CA PRO A 555 12.89 -45.63 20.89
C PRO A 555 13.17 -44.14 20.64
N TYR A 556 13.56 -43.44 21.71
CA TYR A 556 13.88 -42.01 21.70
C TYR A 556 12.73 -41.09 21.35
N THR A 557 11.52 -41.52 21.73
CA THR A 557 10.31 -40.69 21.64
C THR A 557 10.21 -39.81 22.88
N LEU A 558 9.96 -38.52 22.65
CA LEU A 558 9.80 -37.50 23.68
C LEU A 558 8.31 -37.29 23.97
N SER A 559 7.92 -37.45 25.24
CA SER A 559 6.52 -37.39 25.65
C SER A 559 6.36 -36.71 27.02
N MET A 560 5.20 -36.08 27.26
CA MET A 560 4.89 -35.44 28.54
C MET A 560 4.71 -36.47 29.66
N ALA A 561 5.23 -36.16 30.84
CA ALA A 561 4.93 -36.91 32.07
C ALA A 561 3.72 -36.25 32.75
N ASN A 562 2.64 -37.00 32.93
CA ASN A 562 1.40 -36.55 33.55
C ASN A 562 1.01 -37.49 34.72
N GLY A 563 0.22 -36.97 35.66
CA GLY A 563 -0.33 -37.71 36.80
C GLY A 563 -1.68 -38.39 36.51
N GLY A 564 -2.15 -38.30 35.27
CA GLY A 564 -3.46 -38.72 34.80
C GLY A 564 -3.90 -37.91 33.57
N PRO A 565 -5.06 -38.22 32.96
CA PRO A 565 -5.55 -37.49 31.79
C PRO A 565 -5.68 -35.99 32.05
N GLY A 566 -5.11 -35.16 31.18
CA GLY A 566 -5.19 -33.70 31.20
C GLY A 566 -4.37 -33.01 32.30
N THR A 567 -3.36 -33.69 32.85
CA THR A 567 -2.51 -33.18 33.95
C THR A 567 -1.08 -32.85 33.48
N ASN A 568 -0.92 -32.35 32.25
CA ASN A 568 0.42 -32.02 31.74
C ASN A 568 0.96 -30.76 32.43
N GLY A 569 2.21 -30.83 32.92
CA GLY A 569 2.90 -29.71 33.57
C GLY A 569 4.17 -29.31 32.80
N SER A 570 5.32 -29.36 33.45
CA SER A 570 6.63 -29.14 32.82
C SER A 570 7.46 -30.42 32.64
N GLN A 571 7.07 -31.52 33.28
CA GLN A 571 7.81 -32.77 33.26
C GLN A 571 7.64 -33.52 31.93
N PHE A 572 8.72 -34.13 31.46
CA PHE A 572 8.72 -34.96 30.26
C PHE A 572 9.71 -36.12 30.39
N PHE A 573 9.52 -37.14 29.55
CA PHE A 573 10.42 -38.28 29.48
C PHE A 573 10.84 -38.60 28.03
N ILE A 574 11.99 -39.26 27.91
CA ILE A 574 12.51 -39.80 26.66
C ILE A 574 12.58 -41.32 26.79
N THR A 575 11.92 -42.05 25.90
CA THR A 575 11.96 -43.51 25.89
C THR A 575 13.29 -44.02 25.33
N VAL A 576 13.75 -45.20 25.77
CA VAL A 576 14.91 -45.89 25.17
C VAL A 576 14.54 -47.14 24.39
N VAL A 577 13.28 -47.58 24.52
CA VAL A 577 12.68 -48.70 23.78
C VAL A 577 11.30 -48.27 23.25
N PRO A 578 10.71 -48.98 22.27
CA PRO A 578 9.30 -48.81 21.94
C PRO A 578 8.41 -49.13 23.14
N THR A 579 7.43 -48.26 23.42
CA THR A 579 6.53 -48.40 24.57
C THR A 579 5.06 -48.17 24.18
N PRO A 580 4.45 -49.02 23.32
CA PRO A 580 3.11 -48.77 22.77
C PRO A 580 1.99 -48.68 23.82
N TRP A 581 2.19 -49.23 25.03
CA TRP A 581 1.23 -49.15 26.13
C TRP A 581 1.06 -47.74 26.73
N LEU A 582 1.92 -46.79 26.32
CA LEU A 582 1.84 -45.36 26.65
C LEU A 582 1.05 -44.55 25.61
N ASP A 583 0.70 -45.15 24.46
CA ASP A 583 -0.07 -44.47 23.42
C ASP A 583 -1.44 -44.05 23.92
N ASN A 584 -1.86 -42.82 23.58
CA ASN A 584 -3.08 -42.16 24.05
C ASN A 584 -3.19 -42.03 25.58
N LYS A 585 -2.07 -42.12 26.30
CA LYS A 585 -1.97 -41.79 27.73
C LYS A 585 -1.02 -40.63 27.99
N HIS A 586 0.04 -40.53 27.19
CA HIS A 586 1.02 -39.46 27.26
C HIS A 586 1.17 -38.79 25.90
N THR A 587 1.24 -37.46 25.91
CA THR A 587 1.33 -36.64 24.70
C THR A 587 2.73 -36.72 24.09
N VAL A 588 2.85 -37.32 22.91
CA VAL A 588 4.09 -37.39 22.14
C VAL A 588 4.30 -36.09 21.38
N PHE A 589 5.31 -35.30 21.75
CA PHE A 589 5.52 -33.98 21.15
C PHE A 589 6.89 -33.81 20.45
N GLY A 590 7.72 -34.84 20.46
CA GLY A 590 8.99 -34.83 19.73
C GLY A 590 9.69 -36.17 19.63
N ARG A 591 10.81 -36.19 18.91
CA ARG A 591 11.69 -37.36 18.77
C ARG A 591 13.16 -36.95 18.70
N CYS A 592 14.03 -37.75 19.30
CA CYS A 592 15.47 -37.57 19.16
C CYS A 592 15.93 -37.88 17.73
N THR A 593 16.74 -36.99 17.17
CA THR A 593 17.30 -37.10 15.81
C THR A 593 18.81 -37.32 15.81
N LYS A 594 19.52 -36.79 16.82
CA LYS A 594 20.96 -37.00 17.05
C LYS A 594 21.23 -36.99 18.56
N GLY A 595 22.28 -37.67 19.01
CA GLY A 595 22.60 -37.75 20.44
C GLY A 595 21.91 -38.91 21.18
N MET A 596 21.45 -39.94 20.45
CA MET A 596 20.89 -41.16 21.07
C MET A 596 21.86 -41.83 22.05
N GLU A 597 23.17 -41.73 21.80
CA GLU A 597 24.21 -42.23 22.70
C GLU A 597 24.21 -41.52 24.05
N ALA A 598 23.90 -40.22 24.10
CA ALA A 598 23.76 -39.48 25.35
C ALA A 598 22.56 -40.00 26.15
N VAL A 599 21.39 -40.18 25.49
CA VAL A 599 20.19 -40.77 26.12
C VAL A 599 20.49 -42.17 26.68
N GLN A 600 21.20 -43.01 25.92
CA GLN A 600 21.59 -44.35 26.37
C GLN A 600 22.58 -44.32 27.54
N ARG A 601 23.54 -43.39 27.55
CA ARG A 601 24.46 -43.23 28.70
C ARG A 601 23.72 -42.82 29.96
N ILE A 602 22.77 -41.88 29.86
CA ILE A 602 21.92 -41.49 30.98
C ILE A 602 21.10 -42.69 31.47
N SER A 603 20.48 -43.46 30.57
CA SER A 603 19.68 -44.64 30.93
C SER A 603 20.49 -45.77 31.60
N ASN A 604 21.79 -45.84 31.35
CA ASN A 604 22.69 -46.84 31.94
C ASN A 604 23.40 -46.36 33.23
N ALA A 605 23.13 -45.15 33.70
CA ALA A 605 23.70 -44.63 34.94
C ALA A 605 23.30 -45.50 36.14
N LYS A 606 24.15 -45.54 37.17
CA LYS A 606 23.83 -46.26 38.41
C LYS A 606 22.74 -45.50 39.16
N VAL A 607 21.60 -46.15 39.39
CA VAL A 607 20.45 -45.59 40.10
C VAL A 607 20.21 -46.32 41.42
N ASN A 608 19.60 -45.63 42.37
CA ASN A 608 19.10 -46.24 43.59
C ASN A 608 17.90 -47.16 43.26
N PRO A 609 17.95 -48.47 43.57
CA PRO A 609 16.88 -49.40 43.23
C PRO A 609 15.51 -49.08 43.84
N LYS A 610 15.45 -48.30 44.93
CA LYS A 610 14.18 -47.95 45.61
C LYS A 610 13.53 -46.69 45.05
N THR A 611 14.32 -45.74 44.55
CA THR A 611 13.82 -44.42 44.12
C THR A 611 14.01 -44.16 42.63
N GLU A 612 14.70 -45.06 41.92
CA GLU A 612 15.03 -44.93 40.49
C GLU A 612 15.81 -43.64 40.15
N LYS A 613 16.36 -42.97 41.16
CA LYS A 613 17.15 -41.74 41.04
C LYS A 613 18.63 -42.08 40.86
N PRO A 614 19.35 -41.48 39.90
CA PRO A 614 20.80 -41.61 39.76
C PRO A 614 21.57 -41.29 41.05
N TYR A 615 22.65 -42.01 41.33
CA TYR A 615 23.55 -41.69 42.46
C TYR A 615 24.37 -40.42 42.22
N GLU A 616 24.77 -40.21 40.96
CA GLU A 616 25.40 -38.98 40.50
C GLU A 616 24.36 -38.19 39.73
N ASP A 617 24.16 -36.93 40.12
CA ASP A 617 23.15 -36.09 39.50
C ASP A 617 23.52 -35.79 38.04
N ILE A 618 22.62 -36.20 37.14
CA ILE A 618 22.67 -35.85 35.72
C ILE A 618 21.68 -34.71 35.54
N SER A 619 22.15 -33.58 34.99
CA SER A 619 21.32 -32.38 34.84
C SER A 619 21.32 -31.83 33.42
N ILE A 620 20.29 -31.05 33.13
CA ILE A 620 20.19 -30.20 31.95
C ILE A 620 20.99 -28.93 32.24
N ILE A 621 21.93 -28.60 31.37
CA ILE A 621 22.72 -27.35 31.45
C ILE A 621 21.85 -26.20 30.92
N ASN A 622 21.38 -26.36 29.68
CA ASN A 622 20.40 -25.48 29.04
C ASN A 622 19.73 -26.18 27.85
N ILE A 623 18.69 -25.56 27.30
CA ILE A 623 18.02 -26.03 26.09
C ILE A 623 18.04 -24.92 25.04
N THR A 624 18.67 -25.19 23.90
CA THR A 624 18.74 -24.27 22.76
C THR A 624 17.60 -24.57 21.80
N ILE A 625 16.70 -23.60 21.60
CA ILE A 625 15.60 -23.68 20.61
C ILE A 625 16.09 -23.13 19.26
N LYS A 626 15.83 -23.82 18.15
CA LYS A 626 16.28 -23.43 16.80
C LYS A 626 15.28 -22.59 16.00
#